data_AF-A0A3D1RNT5-F1
#
_entry.id   AF-A0A3D1RNT5-F1
#
_cell.length_a   1.000
_cell.length_b   1.000
_cell.length_c   1.000
_cell.angle_alpha   90.00
_cell.angle_beta   90.00
_cell.angle_gamma   90.00
#
_symmetry.space_group_name_H-M   'P 1'
#
loop_
_entity.id
_entity.type
_entity.pdbx_description
1 polymer ?
#
loop_
_entity_poly.entity_id
_entity_poly.type
_entity_poly.pdbx_seq_one_letter_code
_entity_poly.pdbx_strand_id
1 'polypeptide(L)' 'VTHEMGFAREVGHRVLFMDEGIIMEEGSPAQIFDNPTNPRTKSFLSKVL' A
#
# COMPACT_ATOMS: atom_id res chain seq x y z
N VAL A 1 -9.48 -7.47 -0.95
CA VAL A 1 -9.26 -6.08 -1.43
C VAL A 1 -10.07 -5.17 -0.53
N THR A 2 -9.45 -4.14 0.08
CA THR A 2 -10.13 -3.20 1.00
C THR A 2 -9.64 -1.79 0.75
N HIS A 3 -10.48 -0.79 1.01
CA HIS A 3 -10.13 0.64 0.99
C HIS A 3 -9.94 1.21 2.41
N GLU A 4 -10.16 0.39 3.45
CA GLU A 4 -9.97 0.78 4.84
C GLU A 4 -8.48 0.62 5.23
N MET A 5 -7.69 1.67 5.01
CA MET A 5 -6.24 1.65 5.20
C MET A 5 -5.83 1.40 6.67
N GLY A 6 -6.58 1.95 7.64
CA GLY A 6 -6.34 1.72 9.07
C GLY A 6 -6.46 0.25 9.46
N PHE A 7 -7.51 -0.42 8.97
CA PHE A 7 -7.70 -1.85 9.16
C PHE A 7 -6.56 -2.66 8.52
N ALA A 8 -6.17 -2.31 7.29
CA ALA A 8 -5.05 -2.95 6.61
C ALA A 8 -3.71 -2.77 7.35
N ARG A 9 -3.51 -1.62 8.00
CA ARG A 9 -2.33 -1.34 8.83
C ARG A 9 -2.31 -2.15 10.12
N GLU A 10 -3.45 -2.28 10.81
CA GLU A 10 -3.52 -2.95 12.12
C GLU A 10 -3.49 -4.48 12.03
N VAL A 11 -4.16 -5.06 11.03
CA VAL A 11 -4.40 -6.51 10.96
C VAL A 11 -3.61 -7.18 9.83
N GLY A 12 -3.14 -6.40 8.85
CA GLY A 12 -2.42 -6.91 7.70
C GLY A 12 -1.03 -7.45 8.07
N HIS A 13 -0.66 -8.57 7.47
CA HIS A 13 0.71 -9.10 7.57
C HIS A 13 1.55 -8.72 6.35
N ARG A 14 0.90 -8.66 5.18
CA ARG A 14 1.46 -8.19 3.91
C ARG A 14 0.43 -7.34 3.19
N VAL A 15 0.90 -6.31 2.49
CA VAL A 15 0.11 -5.44 1.64
C VAL A 15 0.68 -5.52 0.23
N LEU A 16 -0.23 -5.65 -0.74
CA LEU A 16 0.07 -5.69 -2.16
C LEU A 16 -0.57 -4.46 -2.80
N PHE A 17 0.25 -3.54 -3.28
CA PHE A 17 -0.22 -2.43 -4.09
C PHE A 17 -0.21 -2.85 -5.56
N MET A 18 -1.38 -2.76 -6.19
CA MET A 18 -1.56 -3.13 -7.60
C MET A 18 -2.01 -1.92 -8.40
N ASP A 19 -1.45 -1.79 -9.60
CA ASP A 19 -1.91 -0.83 -10.60
C ASP A 19 -1.70 -1.42 -12.01
N GLU A 20 -2.56 -1.04 -12.95
CA GLU A 20 -2.55 -1.55 -14.34
C GLU A 20 -2.51 -3.09 -14.46
N GLY A 21 -3.11 -3.79 -13.49
CA GLY A 21 -3.14 -5.26 -13.44
C GLY A 21 -1.83 -5.91 -12.98
N ILE A 22 -0.85 -5.15 -12.51
CA ILE A 22 0.45 -5.63 -12.04
C ILE A 22 0.62 -5.31 -10.55
N ILE A 23 1.30 -6.18 -9.81
CA ILE A 23 1.76 -5.89 -8.44
C ILE A 23 2.94 -4.94 -8.56
N MET A 24 2.70 -3.68 -8.22
CA MET A 24 3.69 -2.61 -8.30
C MET A 24 4.62 -2.60 -7.08
N GLU A 25 4.08 -2.96 -5.91
CA GLU A 25 4.85 -3.03 -4.67
C GLU A 25 4.22 -4.00 -3.69
N GLU A 26 5.06 -4.71 -2.93
CA GLU A 26 4.62 -5.59 -1.85
C GLU A 26 5.53 -5.46 -0.63
N GLY A 27 4.95 -5.61 0.56
CA GLY A 27 5.70 -5.48 1.81
C GLY A 27 4.82 -5.60 3.04
N SER A 28 5.40 -5.39 4.22
CA SER A 28 4.61 -5.23 5.44
C SER A 28 3.77 -3.95 5.37
N PRO A 29 2.70 -3.82 6.17
CA PRO A 29 1.91 -2.60 6.18
C PRO A 29 2.75 -1.35 6.50
N ALA A 30 3.69 -1.44 7.45
CA ALA A 30 4.60 -0.34 7.77
C ALA A 30 5.48 0.04 6.57
N GLN A 31 6.02 -0.94 5.84
CA GLN A 31 6.81 -0.66 4.64
C GLN A 31 5.98 0.04 3.56
N ILE A 32 4.77 -0.44 3.29
CA ILE A 32 3.94 0.13 2.23
C ILE A 32 3.37 1.50 2.61
N PHE A 33 2.89 1.68 3.84
CA PHE A 33 2.18 2.89 4.25
C PHE A 33 3.09 3.98 4.81
N ASP A 34 4.17 3.64 5.53
CA ASP A 34 5.07 4.64 6.14
C ASP A 34 6.30 4.93 5.27
N ASN A 35 6.84 3.92 4.59
CA ASN A 35 8.05 4.05 3.79
C ASN A 35 7.94 3.38 2.41
N PRO A 36 6.92 3.72 1.60
CA PRO A 36 6.80 3.17 0.26
C PRO A 36 8.04 3.50 -0.55
N THR A 37 8.48 2.57 -1.40
CA THR A 37 9.65 2.72 -2.26
C THR A 37 9.26 3.00 -3.70
N ASN A 38 8.15 2.43 -4.17
CA ASN A 38 7.71 2.61 -5.55
C ASN A 38 7.09 4.02 -5.75
N PRO A 39 7.54 4.80 -6.76
CA PRO A 39 6.98 6.12 -7.07
C PRO A 39 5.47 6.11 -7.26
N ARG A 40 4.92 5.03 -7.82
CA ARG A 40 3.48 4.91 -8.07
C ARG A 40 2.70 4.72 -6.78
N THR A 41 3.17 3.86 -5.87
CA THR A 41 2.60 3.70 -4.52
C THR A 41 2.61 5.01 -3.76
N LYS A 42 3.73 5.76 -3.78
CA LYS A 42 3.83 7.11 -3.18
C LYS A 42 2.79 8.06 -3.74
N SER A 43 2.67 8.11 -5.07
CA SER A 43 1.69 8.99 -5.74
C SER A 43 0.25 8.60 -5.42
N PHE A 44 -0.04 7.32 -5.19
CA PHE A 44 -1.37 6.86 -4.81
C PHE A 44 -1.66 7.24 -3.35
N LEU A 45 -0.78 6.89 -2.42
CA LEU A 45 -0.97 7.14 -0.99
C LEU A 45 -1.10 8.64 -0.67
N SER A 46 -0.34 9.51 -1.32
CA SER A 46 -0.45 10.98 -1.15
C SER A 46 -1.80 11.60 -1.55
N LYS A 47 -2.67 10.85 -2.23
CA LYS A 47 -4.02 11.30 -2.61
C LYS A 47 -5.12 10.69 -1.73
N VAL A 48 -4.78 9.64 -0.99
CA VAL A 48 -5.74 8.81 -0.25
C VAL A 48 -5.55 8.96 1.27
N LEU A 49 -4.31 9.18 1.70
CA LEU A 49 -3.92 9.56 3.07
C LEU A 49 -3.80 11.09 3.17
#